data_AF-A0A2M6YZA4-F1
#
_entry.id   AF-A0A2M6YZA4-F1
#
_cell.length_a   1.000
_cell.length_b   1.000
_cell.length_c   1.000
_cell.angle_alpha   90.00
_cell.angle_beta   90.00
_cell.angle_gamma   90.00
#
_symmetry.space_group_name_H-M   'P 1'
#
loop_
_entity.id
_entity.type
_entity.pdbx_description
1 polymer ?
#
loop_
_entity_poly.entity_id
_entity_poly.type
_entity_poly.pdbx_seq_one_letter_code
_entity_poly.pdbx_strand_id
1 'polypeptide(L)'
;MNADSGKSPAVWVTGASRGNRGHIFMISSVAARTWFRKNGGYSASKAGLSALASVLREEVREHGIKVTNVYPGATASGLWSDRVLERYSARMMHPNDVGCLLVSLYRQPDRALVEEVILRPVGGDL
;
A
#
# COMPACT_ATOMS: atom_id res chain seq x y z
N MET A 1 -19.74 23.82 -7.00
CA MET A 1 -20.81 22.89 -6.60
C MET A 1 -20.15 21.65 -6.03
N ASN A 2 -20.51 21.32 -4.80
CA ASN A 2 -19.85 20.37 -3.91
C ASN A 2 -19.76 18.95 -4.48
N ALA A 3 -18.66 18.26 -4.20
CA ALA A 3 -18.61 16.82 -4.14
C ALA A 3 -18.24 16.42 -2.71
N ASP A 4 -19.20 15.74 -2.10
CA ASP A 4 -19.28 15.27 -0.73
C ASP A 4 -18.27 14.14 -0.44
N SER A 5 -18.02 14.01 0.85
CA SER A 5 -17.28 13.02 1.61
C SER A 5 -17.50 11.56 1.21
N GLY A 6 -16.40 10.81 1.08
CA GLY A 6 -16.42 9.36 0.97
C GLY A 6 -15.01 8.79 1.10
N LYS A 7 -14.70 8.18 2.25
CA LYS A 7 -13.46 7.42 2.45
C LYS A 7 -13.42 6.22 1.50
N SER A 8 -12.78 6.36 0.34
CA SER A 8 -12.55 5.24 -0.58
C SER A 8 -11.37 4.38 -0.10
N PRO A 9 -11.49 3.04 -0.03
CA PRO A 9 -10.32 2.18 0.07
C PRO A 9 -9.50 2.38 -1.21
N ALA A 10 -8.28 2.90 -1.05
CA ALA A 10 -7.41 3.31 -2.13
C ALA A 10 -6.86 2.10 -2.91
N VAL A 11 -7.62 1.62 -3.89
CA VAL A 11 -7.09 0.85 -5.02
C VAL A 11 -6.69 1.86 -6.08
N TRP A 12 -5.38 2.00 -6.33
CA TRP A 12 -4.85 2.85 -7.39
C TRP A 12 -4.50 1.98 -8.59
N VAL A 13 -5.30 2.09 -9.65
CA VAL A 13 -4.98 1.52 -10.98
C VAL A 13 -4.50 2.68 -11.86
N THR A 14 -3.21 2.75 -12.16
CA THR A 14 -2.68 3.71 -13.13
C THR A 14 -2.36 2.99 -14.45
N GLY A 15 -2.98 3.47 -15.54
CA GLY A 15 -2.54 3.22 -16.92
C GLY A 15 -2.85 1.84 -17.49
N ALA A 16 -4.07 1.66 -18.00
CA ALA A 16 -4.34 0.69 -19.06
C ALA A 16 -4.32 1.44 -20.41
N SER A 17 -3.13 1.69 -20.95
CA SER A 17 -2.98 2.26 -22.29
C SER A 17 -3.13 1.15 -23.33
N ARG A 18 -4.34 0.97 -23.88
CA ARG A 18 -4.68 0.24 -25.14
C ARG A 18 -3.65 -0.81 -25.59
N GLY A 19 -3.40 -1.76 -24.72
CA GLY A 19 -2.39 -2.81 -24.81
C GLY A 19 -2.40 -3.52 -23.47
N ASN A 20 -2.33 -4.85 -23.47
CA ASN A 20 -2.45 -5.71 -22.30
C ASN A 20 -1.22 -5.53 -21.37
N ARG A 21 -1.04 -4.37 -20.77
CA ARG A 21 0.11 -4.00 -19.92
C ARG A 21 -0.33 -2.97 -18.90
N GLY A 22 0.07 -3.15 -17.64
CA GLY A 22 -0.30 -2.25 -16.55
C GLY A 22 0.44 -2.59 -15.26
N HIS A 23 0.27 -1.75 -14.23
CA HIS A 23 0.85 -1.98 -12.90
C HIS A 23 -0.18 -1.65 -11.81
N ILE A 24 -0.58 -2.67 -11.06
CA ILE A 24 -1.49 -2.58 -9.93
C ILE A 24 -0.66 -2.52 -8.63
N PHE A 25 -0.94 -1.51 -7.81
CA PHE A 25 -0.35 -1.39 -6.47
C PHE A 25 -1.41 -1.70 -5.42
N MET A 26 -1.18 -2.75 -4.65
CA MET A 26 -2.03 -3.15 -3.53
C MET A 26 -1.45 -2.54 -2.26
N ILE A 27 -2.14 -1.57 -1.65
CA ILE A 27 -1.67 -0.88 -0.44
C ILE A 27 -2.12 -1.67 0.79
N SER A 28 -1.30 -2.61 1.22
CA SER A 28 -1.48 -3.39 2.45
C SER A 28 -1.02 -2.60 3.68
N SER A 29 -0.35 -3.23 4.62
CA SER A 29 0.24 -2.63 5.83
C SER A 29 1.20 -3.62 6.48
N VAL A 30 2.23 -3.14 7.17
CA VAL A 30 3.06 -3.99 8.05
C VAL A 30 2.22 -4.83 9.03
N ALA A 31 1.01 -4.36 9.37
CA ALA A 31 0.03 -5.08 10.20
C ALA A 31 -0.51 -6.38 9.58
N ALA A 32 -0.25 -6.65 8.30
CA ALA A 32 -0.54 -7.92 7.64
C ALA A 32 0.45 -9.04 8.01
N ARG A 33 1.61 -8.68 8.57
CA ARG A 33 2.71 -9.61 8.90
C ARG A 33 3.23 -9.46 10.33
N THR A 34 3.02 -8.28 10.92
CA THR A 34 3.41 -7.92 12.29
C THR A 34 2.14 -7.74 13.10
N TRP A 35 2.03 -8.42 14.23
CA TRP A 35 0.77 -8.53 14.98
C TRP A 35 0.74 -7.56 16.15
N PHE A 36 -0.19 -6.60 16.10
CA PHE A 36 -0.35 -5.58 17.14
C PHE A 36 -1.58 -5.89 18.00
N ARG A 37 -1.47 -5.73 19.32
CA ARG A 37 -2.60 -5.87 20.23
C ARG A 37 -3.71 -4.90 19.85
N LYS A 38 -4.97 -5.32 19.98
CA LYS A 38 -6.17 -4.53 19.63
C LYS A 38 -6.30 -4.13 18.15
N ASN A 39 -5.57 -4.80 17.24
CA ASN A 39 -5.61 -4.52 15.80
C ASN A 39 -6.16 -5.69 14.95
N GLY A 40 -6.82 -6.67 15.57
CA GLY A 40 -7.16 -7.96 14.96
C GLY A 40 -7.95 -7.87 13.64
N GLY A 41 -9.03 -7.07 13.62
CA GLY A 41 -9.85 -6.90 12.41
C GLY A 41 -9.07 -6.27 11.25
N TYR A 42 -8.32 -5.19 11.53
CA TYR A 42 -7.46 -4.53 10.53
C TYR A 42 -6.36 -5.47 10.03
N SER A 43 -5.66 -6.16 10.93
CA SER A 43 -4.62 -7.14 10.60
C SER A 43 -5.17 -8.27 9.73
N ALA A 44 -6.34 -8.82 10.05
CA ALA A 44 -6.99 -9.85 9.25
C ALA A 44 -7.34 -9.32 7.84
N SER A 45 -7.93 -8.13 7.73
CA SER A 45 -8.25 -7.51 6.43
C SER A 45 -7.00 -7.26 5.59
N LYS A 46 -5.89 -6.79 6.18
CA LYS A 46 -4.64 -6.52 5.47
C LYS A 46 -3.88 -7.79 5.10
N ALA A 47 -3.96 -8.85 5.93
CA ALA A 47 -3.49 -10.18 5.57
C ALA A 47 -4.29 -10.75 4.39
N GLY A 48 -5.62 -10.66 4.42
CA GLY A 48 -6.49 -11.06 3.31
C GLY A 48 -6.21 -10.27 2.02
N LEU A 49 -6.01 -8.96 2.10
CA LEU A 49 -5.59 -8.13 0.96
C LEU A 49 -4.25 -8.59 0.38
N SER A 50 -3.34 -9.08 1.23
CA SER A 50 -2.03 -9.58 0.79
C SER A 50 -2.13 -10.92 0.07
N ALA A 51 -3.00 -11.80 0.56
CA ALA A 51 -3.33 -13.05 -0.13
C ALA A 51 -3.99 -12.76 -1.48
N LEU A 52 -4.96 -11.84 -1.52
CA LEU A 52 -5.61 -11.39 -2.76
C LEU A 52 -4.60 -10.83 -3.76
N ALA A 53 -3.67 -9.98 -3.33
CA ALA A 53 -2.63 -9.44 -4.19
C ALA A 53 -1.76 -10.54 -4.82
N SER A 54 -1.48 -11.60 -4.07
CA SER A 54 -0.68 -12.73 -4.55
C SER A 54 -1.42 -13.57 -5.57
N VAL A 55 -2.70 -13.88 -5.33
CA VAL A 55 -3.56 -14.60 -6.28
C VAL A 55 -3.74 -13.78 -7.56
N LEU A 56 -4.11 -12.50 -7.41
CA LEU A 56 -4.33 -11.60 -8.55
C LEU A 56 -3.10 -11.50 -9.44
N ARG A 57 -1.89 -11.47 -8.85
CA ARG A 57 -0.64 -11.45 -9.60
C ARG A 57 -0.53 -12.62 -10.56
N GLU A 58 -0.86 -13.83 -10.12
CA GLU A 58 -0.80 -15.02 -10.95
C GLU A 58 -1.89 -15.03 -12.02
N GLU A 59 -3.11 -14.63 -11.67
CA GLU A 59 -4.25 -14.55 -12.61
C GLU A 59 -3.98 -13.58 -13.77
N VAL A 60 -3.29 -12.46 -13.51
CA VAL A 60 -3.02 -11.44 -14.54
C VAL A 60 -1.63 -11.54 -15.17
N ARG A 61 -0.80 -12.52 -14.76
CA ARG A 61 0.59 -12.67 -15.21
C ARG A 61 0.69 -12.87 -16.72
N GLU A 62 -0.17 -13.72 -17.29
CA GLU A 62 -0.24 -13.98 -18.73
C GLU A 62 -0.63 -12.74 -19.55
N HIS A 63 -1.31 -11.80 -18.91
CA HIS A 63 -1.73 -10.53 -19.49
C HIS A 63 -0.65 -9.46 -19.38
N GLY A 64 0.58 -9.77 -18.91
CA GLY A 64 1.65 -8.79 -18.79
C GLY A 64 1.37 -7.66 -17.79
N ILE A 65 0.44 -7.87 -16.87
CA ILE A 65 0.08 -6.90 -15.82
C ILE A 65 0.92 -7.18 -14.57
N LYS A 66 1.62 -6.14 -14.09
CA LYS A 66 2.40 -6.18 -12.85
C LYS A 66 1.49 -5.99 -11.64
N VAL A 67 1.71 -6.74 -10.57
CA VAL A 67 1.03 -6.55 -9.28
C VAL A 67 2.06 -6.49 -8.17
N THR A 68 2.14 -5.33 -7.50
CA THR A 68 3.03 -5.11 -6.35
C THR A 68 2.22 -4.90 -5.09
N ASN A 69 2.55 -5.64 -4.04
CA ASN A 69 1.98 -5.46 -2.72
C ASN A 69 2.92 -4.58 -1.87
N VAL A 70 2.39 -3.47 -1.39
CA VAL A 70 3.14 -2.47 -0.62
C VAL A 70 2.70 -2.56 0.82
N TYR A 71 3.67 -2.63 1.73
CA TYR A 71 3.45 -2.73 3.17
C TYR A 71 4.02 -1.49 3.89
N PRO A 72 3.28 -0.36 3.90
CA PRO A 72 3.69 0.79 4.69
C PRO A 72 3.60 0.49 6.20
N GLY A 73 4.60 0.98 6.92
CA GLY A 73 4.61 1.15 8.36
C GLY A 73 3.83 2.39 8.79
N ALA A 74 4.04 2.83 10.03
CA ALA A 74 3.34 3.99 10.56
C ALA A 74 3.59 5.24 9.69
N THR A 75 2.51 5.76 9.10
CA THR A 75 2.51 6.89 8.18
C THR A 75 1.53 7.95 8.68
N ALA A 76 2.00 9.18 8.87
CA ALA A 76 1.21 10.29 9.41
C ALA A 76 0.10 10.67 8.41
N SER A 77 -1.11 10.18 8.65
CA SER A 77 -2.28 10.30 7.77
C SER A 77 -3.55 10.33 8.61
N GLY A 78 -4.69 10.65 7.98
CA GLY A 78 -6.00 10.65 8.64
C GLY A 78 -6.53 9.28 9.09
N LEU A 79 -5.72 8.22 9.00
CA LEU A 79 -6.01 6.91 9.61
C LEU A 79 -5.90 6.97 11.15
N TRP A 80 -5.05 7.85 11.66
CA TRP A 80 -4.78 8.00 13.09
C TRP A 80 -5.67 9.08 13.69
N SER A 81 -5.95 8.99 14.98
CA SER A 81 -6.62 10.08 15.71
C SER A 81 -5.69 11.27 15.91
N ASP A 82 -6.25 12.46 16.08
CA ASP A 82 -5.47 13.69 16.31
C ASP A 82 -4.51 13.56 17.49
N ARG A 83 -4.96 12.93 18.58
CA ARG A 83 -4.12 12.62 19.76
C ARG A 83 -2.90 11.76 19.43
N VAL A 84 -3.06 10.78 18.53
CA VAL A 84 -1.95 9.93 18.11
C VAL A 84 -1.00 10.68 17.20
N LEU A 85 -1.53 11.50 16.28
CA LEU A 85 -0.71 12.34 15.40
C LEU A 85 0.10 13.37 16.18
N GLU A 86 -0.53 14.07 17.13
CA GLU A 86 0.16 15.03 18.00
C GLU A 86 1.31 14.37 18.76
N ARG A 87 1.11 13.15 19.27
CA ARG A 87 2.11 12.45 20.08
C ARG A 87 3.21 11.75 19.28
N TYR A 88 2.90 11.20 18.11
CA TYR A 88 3.77 10.24 17.42
C TYR A 88 4.12 10.60 15.98
N SER A 89 3.54 11.66 15.39
CA SER A 89 3.81 12.02 13.98
C SER A 89 5.29 12.18 13.65
N ALA A 90 6.09 12.73 14.58
CA ALA A 90 7.54 12.88 14.41
C ALA A 90 8.31 11.55 14.27
N ARG A 91 7.71 10.42 14.68
CA ARG A 91 8.27 9.07 14.50
C ARG A 91 7.65 8.31 13.33
N MET A 92 6.66 8.89 12.64
CA MET A 92 6.00 8.29 11.48
C MET A 92 6.65 8.75 10.18
N MET A 93 6.44 7.99 9.11
CA MET A 93 6.73 8.45 7.75
C MET A 93 5.72 9.51 7.31
N HIS A 94 6.11 10.35 6.35
CA HIS A 94 5.20 11.22 5.64
C HIS A 94 4.53 10.46 4.49
N PRO A 95 3.27 10.76 4.10
CA PRO A 95 2.61 10.12 2.95
C PRO A 95 3.42 10.21 1.64
N ASN A 96 4.19 11.29 1.47
CA ASN A 96 5.08 11.45 0.31
C ASN A 96 6.17 10.38 0.25
N ASP A 97 6.62 9.82 1.37
CA ASP A 97 7.64 8.76 1.36
C ASP A 97 7.10 7.50 0.66
N VAL A 98 5.83 7.16 0.93
CA VAL A 98 5.11 6.09 0.23
C VAL A 98 4.92 6.45 -1.24
N GLY A 99 4.53 7.69 -1.54
CA GLY A 99 4.38 8.18 -2.91
C GLY A 99 5.65 8.08 -3.75
N CYS A 100 6.79 8.51 -3.19
CA CYS A 100 8.11 8.41 -3.82
C CYS A 100 8.50 6.95 -4.11
N LEU A 101 8.20 6.04 -3.18
CA LEU A 101 8.40 4.61 -3.39
C LEU A 101 7.55 4.11 -4.57
N LEU A 102 6.25 4.41 -4.59
CA LEU A 102 5.34 3.97 -5.66
C LEU A 102 5.81 4.45 -7.04
N VAL A 103 6.22 5.72 -7.16
CA VAL A 103 6.77 6.27 -8.41
C VAL A 103 8.05 5.54 -8.83
N SER A 104 8.92 5.22 -7.86
CA SER A 104 10.17 4.51 -8.13
C SER A 104 9.93 3.08 -8.62
N LEU A 105 8.91 2.40 -8.08
CA LEU A 105 8.50 1.06 -8.50
C LEU A 105 7.82 1.08 -9.87
N TYR A 106 6.98 2.07 -10.12
CA TYR A 106 6.32 2.27 -11.41
C TYR A 106 7.33 2.48 -12.55
N ARG A 107 8.43 3.18 -12.27
CA ARG A 107 9.52 3.45 -13.23
C ARG A 107 10.46 2.26 -13.49
N GLN A 108 10.25 1.11 -12.83
CA GLN A 108 11.08 -0.07 -13.09
C GLN A 108 10.84 -0.63 -14.50
N PRO A 109 11.88 -1.19 -15.15
CA PRO A 109 11.73 -1.84 -16.45
C PRO A 109 10.71 -2.98 -16.42
N ASP A 110 9.96 -3.16 -17.51
CA ASP A 110 8.88 -4.17 -17.58
C ASP A 110 9.32 -5.62 -17.41
N ARG A 111 10.62 -5.90 -17.58
CA ARG A 111 11.20 -7.24 -17.37
C ARG A 111 11.37 -7.62 -15.90
N ALA A 112 11.19 -6.68 -14.98
CA ALA A 112 11.36 -6.89 -13.55
C ALA A 112 10.13 -6.42 -12.77
N LEU A 113 9.75 -7.19 -11.76
CA LEU A 113 8.65 -6.88 -10.86
C LEU A 113 9.13 -7.01 -9.42
N VAL A 114 8.96 -5.94 -8.65
CA VAL A 114 8.97 -6.04 -7.18
C VAL A 114 7.60 -6.55 -6.76
N GLU A 115 7.48 -7.83 -6.45
CA GLU A 115 6.20 -8.41 -6.06
C GLU A 115 5.71 -7.84 -4.73
N GLU A 116 6.64 -7.60 -3.80
CA GLU A 116 6.35 -7.14 -2.45
C GLU A 116 7.43 -6.18 -1.93
N VAL A 117 7.03 -5.17 -1.17
CA VAL A 117 7.95 -4.22 -0.56
C VAL A 117 7.43 -3.72 0.78
N ILE A 118 8.32 -3.63 1.76
CA ILE A 118 8.03 -3.10 3.09
C ILE A 118 8.77 -1.78 3.26
N LEU A 119 8.05 -0.74 3.66
CA LEU A 119 8.60 0.57 3.95
C LEU A 119 8.22 0.95 5.38
N ARG A 120 9.20 1.30 6.22
CA ARG A 120 8.99 1.62 7.64
C ARG A 120 9.67 2.93 8.02
N PRO A 121 9.21 3.60 9.09
CA PRO A 121 10.03 4.61 9.75
C PRO A 121 11.38 4.02 10.16
N VAL A 122 12.43 4.84 10.13
CA VAL A 122 13.79 4.43 10.53
C VAL A 122 13.82 3.92 11.98
N GLY A 123 12.98 4.50 12.84
CA GLY A 123 12.82 4.09 14.24
C GLY A 123 11.95 2.85 14.48
N GLY A 124 11.55 2.12 13.44
CA GLY A 124 10.73 0.90 13.54
C GLY A 124 9.23 1.17 13.72
N ASP A 125 8.52 0.13 14.16
CA ASP A 125 7.08 0.19 14.41
C ASP A 125 6.75 1.00 15.70
N LEU A 126 5.51 1.48 15.81
CA LEU A 126 5.00 2.25 16.95
C LEU A 126 4.39 1.39 18.05
#